data_AF-A0A699S6I0-F1
#
_entry.id   AF-A0A699S6I0-F1
#
_cell.length_a   1.000
_cell.length_b   1.000
_cell.length_c   1.000
_cell.angle_alpha   90.00
_cell.angle_beta   90.00
_cell.angle_gamma   90.00
#
_symmetry.space_group_name_H-M   'P 1'
#
loop_
_entity.id
_entity.type
_entity.pdbx_description
1 polymer ?
#
loop_
_entity_poly.entity_id
_entity_poly.type
_entity_poly.pdbx_seq_one_letter_code
_entity_poly.pdbx_strand_id
1 'polypeptide(L)'
;MMSFGLTNVPVVFMDLMNRVCRPYLDKFVIVFIDDILIYSKDKEEHVKHLKIILELLKNERLYAKFSKCDFWLDSVQFLGHDIDRSGVHVDPAKIEAIKSWAAPTTPTKVRQYLRFVGYYRRFIESFYLISKPLTKLTQKDKKYE
;
A
#
# COMPACT_ATOMS: atom_id res chain seq x y z
N MET A 1 -16.83 5.42 -20.36
CA MET A 1 -15.52 6.07 -20.13
C MET A 1 -15.69 7.00 -18.94
N MET A 2 -14.92 6.82 -17.86
CA MET A 2 -14.89 7.80 -16.77
C MET A 2 -13.91 8.91 -17.12
N SER A 3 -14.29 10.17 -16.93
CA SER A 3 -13.41 11.31 -17.10
C SER A 3 -12.53 11.51 -15.86
N PHE A 4 -11.25 11.78 -16.08
CA PHE A 4 -10.33 12.17 -15.01
C PHE A 4 -10.80 13.48 -14.34
N GLY A 5 -10.68 13.57 -13.01
CA GLY A 5 -11.00 14.78 -12.24
C GLY A 5 -12.35 14.79 -11.52
N LEU A 6 -13.20 13.79 -11.75
CA LEU A 6 -14.42 13.60 -10.96
C LEU A 6 -14.09 12.94 -9.61
N THR A 7 -14.50 13.56 -8.50
CA THR A 7 -14.15 13.16 -7.13
C THR A 7 -14.52 11.72 -6.77
N ASN A 8 -15.56 11.16 -7.42
CA ASN A 8 -16.07 9.82 -7.12
C ASN A 8 -15.48 8.71 -8.00
N VAL A 9 -14.70 9.04 -9.03
CA VAL A 9 -14.18 8.06 -10.01
C VAL A 9 -13.39 6.92 -9.35
N PRO A 10 -12.45 7.18 -8.40
CA PRO A 10 -11.71 6.10 -7.75
C PRO A 10 -12.61 5.16 -6.96
N VAL A 11 -13.65 5.70 -6.31
CA VAL A 11 -14.58 4.91 -5.49
C VAL A 11 -15.44 4.00 -6.36
N VAL A 12 -15.97 4.53 -7.48
CA VAL A 12 -16.80 3.73 -8.40
C VAL A 12 -15.95 2.70 -9.14
N PHE A 13 -14.72 3.05 -9.52
CA PHE A 13 -13.81 2.10 -10.16
C PHE A 13 -13.42 0.97 -9.19
N MET A 14 -13.13 1.31 -7.93
CA MET A 14 -12.86 0.32 -6.90
C MET A 14 -14.06 -0.61 -6.65
N ASP A 15 -15.29 -0.10 -6.62
CA ASP A 15 -16.49 -0.94 -6.49
C ASP A 15 -16.67 -1.89 -7.69
N LEU A 16 -16.44 -1.40 -8.92
CA LEU A 16 -16.44 -2.24 -10.12
C LEU A 16 -15.39 -3.36 -10.02
N MET A 17 -14.14 -2.99 -9.72
CA MET A 17 -13.04 -3.94 -9.59
C MET A 17 -13.30 -4.98 -8.50
N ASN A 18 -13.84 -4.54 -7.35
CA ASN A 18 -14.19 -5.44 -6.26
C ASN A 18 -15.31 -6.41 -6.65
N ARG A 19 -16.29 -5.98 -7.45
CA ARG A 19 -17.37 -6.86 -7.95
C ARG A 19 -16.87 -7.87 -8.96
N VAL A 20 -16.04 -7.43 -9.91
CA VAL A 20 -15.44 -8.27 -10.96
C VAL A 20 -14.51 -9.31 -10.34
N CYS A 21 -13.57 -8.88 -9.49
CA CYS A 21 -12.59 -9.75 -8.88
C CYS A 21 -13.12 -10.51 -7.65
N ARG A 22 -14.35 -10.25 -7.19
CA ARG A 22 -14.97 -10.83 -5.99
C ARG A 22 -14.72 -12.33 -5.79
N PRO A 23 -14.78 -13.19 -6.82
CA PRO A 23 -14.55 -14.62 -6.65
C PRO A 23 -13.12 -14.98 -6.21
N TYR A 24 -12.16 -14.08 -6.45
CA TYR A 24 -10.72 -14.29 -6.31
C TYR A 24 -10.05 -13.35 -5.28
N LEU A 25 -10.77 -12.31 -4.84
CA LEU A 25 -10.33 -11.43 -3.76
C LEU A 25 -9.96 -12.22 -2.51
N ASP A 26 -8.86 -11.81 -1.87
CA ASP A 26 -8.30 -12.41 -0.65
C ASP A 26 -7.94 -13.91 -0.75
N LYS A 27 -8.03 -14.52 -1.93
CA LYS A 27 -7.55 -15.89 -2.21
C LYS A 27 -6.18 -15.88 -2.85
N PHE A 28 -6.06 -15.14 -3.95
CA PHE A 28 -4.81 -14.97 -4.70
C PHE A 28 -4.71 -13.61 -5.39
N VAL A 29 -5.70 -12.73 -5.17
CA VAL A 29 -5.77 -11.38 -5.76
C VAL A 29 -6.06 -10.35 -4.67
N ILE A 30 -5.34 -9.24 -4.70
CA ILE A 30 -5.66 -8.01 -3.97
C ILE A 30 -5.85 -6.91 -5.00
N VAL A 31 -6.91 -6.12 -4.86
CA VAL A 31 -7.17 -4.97 -5.74
C VAL A 31 -7.21 -3.69 -4.93
N PHE A 32 -6.57 -2.65 -5.45
CA PHE A 32 -6.62 -1.31 -4.88
C PHE A 32 -6.69 -0.25 -5.96
N ILE A 33 -7.85 0.40 -6.09
CA ILE A 33 -8.14 1.38 -7.14
C ILE A 33 -7.81 0.79 -8.52
N ASP A 34 -6.66 1.16 -9.10
CA ASP A 34 -6.24 0.76 -10.44
C ASP A 34 -5.22 -0.39 -10.44
N ASP A 35 -4.68 -0.76 -9.27
CA ASP A 35 -3.61 -1.75 -9.14
C ASP A 35 -4.16 -3.12 -8.73
N ILE A 36 -3.71 -4.17 -9.41
CA ILE A 36 -4.07 -5.57 -9.13
C ILE A 36 -2.80 -6.32 -8.78
N LEU A 37 -2.74 -6.82 -7.54
CA LEU A 37 -1.69 -7.71 -7.09
C LEU A 37 -2.17 -9.15 -7.17
N ILE A 38 -1.41 -10.01 -7.85
CA ILE A 38 -1.67 -11.44 -7.98
C ILE A 38 -0.53 -12.16 -7.28
N TYR A 39 -0.83 -13.04 -6.32
CA TYR A 39 0.17 -13.80 -5.56
C TYR A 39 -0.16 -15.28 -5.59
N SER A 40 0.85 -16.14 -5.50
CA SER A 40 0.69 -17.61 -5.62
C SER A 40 1.85 -18.31 -4.92
N LYS A 41 1.69 -19.60 -4.58
CA LYS A 41 2.72 -20.34 -3.83
C LYS A 41 3.88 -20.76 -4.72
N ASP A 42 3.58 -21.13 -5.95
CA ASP A 42 4.55 -21.63 -6.93
C ASP A 42 4.27 -21.06 -8.33
N LYS A 43 5.23 -21.25 -9.24
CA LYS A 43 5.16 -20.69 -10.59
C LYS A 43 4.04 -21.30 -11.43
N GLU A 44 3.74 -22.58 -11.25
CA GLU A 44 2.69 -23.25 -12.04
C GLU A 44 1.31 -22.75 -11.64
N GLU A 45 1.07 -22.60 -10.35
CA GLU A 45 -0.12 -21.96 -9.80
C GLU A 45 -0.22 -20.50 -10.25
N HIS A 46 0.90 -19.77 -10.27
CA HIS A 46 0.92 -18.38 -10.74
C HIS A 46 0.53 -18.23 -12.21
N VAL A 47 0.98 -19.14 -13.10
CA VAL A 47 0.52 -19.15 -14.51
C VAL A 47 -1.00 -19.29 -14.57
N LYS A 48 -1.59 -20.17 -13.76
CA LYS A 48 -3.03 -20.41 -13.74
C LYS A 48 -3.79 -19.17 -13.24
N HIS A 49 -3.33 -18.58 -12.13
CA HIS A 49 -3.93 -17.37 -11.58
C HIS A 49 -3.84 -16.18 -12.52
N LEU A 50 -2.70 -15.98 -13.18
CA LEU A 50 -2.54 -14.95 -14.21
C LEU A 50 -3.53 -15.14 -15.36
N LYS A 51 -3.67 -16.36 -15.89
CA LYS A 51 -4.63 -16.66 -16.97
C LYS A 51 -6.06 -16.34 -16.56
N ILE A 52 -6.48 -16.77 -15.36
CA ILE A 52 -7.83 -16.51 -14.84
C ILE A 52 -8.11 -15.00 -14.78
N ILE A 53 -7.18 -14.21 -14.26
CA ILE A 53 -7.39 -12.77 -14.11
C ILE A 53 -7.34 -12.04 -15.45
N LEU A 54 -6.43 -12.41 -16.35
CA LEU A 54 -6.38 -11.81 -17.69
C LEU A 54 -7.63 -12.13 -18.51
N GLU A 55 -8.17 -13.36 -18.40
CA GLU A 55 -9.44 -13.73 -19.04
C GLU A 55 -10.64 -12.98 -18.43
N LEU A 56 -10.68 -12.85 -17.11
CA LEU A 56 -11.70 -12.07 -16.40
C LEU A 56 -11.70 -10.60 -16.85
N LEU A 57 -10.53 -9.96 -16.86
CA LEU A 57 -10.37 -8.58 -17.32
C LEU A 57 -10.81 -8.41 -18.78
N LYS A 58 -10.43 -9.37 -19.65
CA LYS A 58 -10.85 -9.37 -21.05
C LYS A 58 -12.38 -9.46 -21.21
N ASN A 59 -13.04 -10.33 -20.43
CA ASN A 59 -14.49 -10.50 -20.47
C ASN A 59 -15.24 -9.23 -20.03
N GLU A 60 -14.72 -8.55 -19.02
CA GLU A 60 -15.25 -7.28 -18.50
C GLU A 60 -14.79 -6.05 -19.30
N ARG A 61 -14.03 -6.25 -20.39
CA ARG A 61 -13.46 -5.19 -21.25
C ARG A 61 -12.62 -4.18 -20.45
N LEU A 62 -11.92 -4.67 -19.43
CA LEU A 62 -10.93 -3.96 -18.66
C LEU A 62 -9.54 -4.25 -19.23
N TYR A 63 -8.75 -3.21 -19.45
CA TYR A 63 -7.45 -3.32 -20.10
C TYR A 63 -6.35 -2.80 -19.19
N ALA A 64 -5.40 -3.67 -18.86
CA ALA A 64 -4.19 -3.28 -18.16
C ALA A 64 -3.18 -2.67 -19.15
N LYS A 65 -2.47 -1.63 -18.71
CA LYS A 65 -1.38 -1.05 -19.50
C LYS A 65 -0.13 -1.92 -19.33
N PHE A 66 0.23 -2.68 -20.36
CA PHE A 66 1.38 -3.60 -20.31
C PHE A 66 2.68 -2.94 -19.83
N SER A 67 2.95 -1.69 -20.24
CA SER A 67 4.15 -0.95 -19.82
C SER A 67 4.21 -0.59 -18.33
N LYS A 68 3.15 -0.87 -17.57
CA LYS A 68 3.07 -0.65 -16.11
C LYS A 68 2.86 -1.97 -15.34
N CYS A 69 2.86 -3.10 -16.05
CA CYS A 69 2.65 -4.41 -15.44
C CYS A 69 4.00 -5.08 -15.23
N ASP A 70 4.27 -5.49 -14.00
CA ASP A 70 5.42 -6.31 -13.66
C ASP A 70 4.97 -7.75 -13.42
N PHE A 71 5.73 -8.71 -13.94
CA PHE A 71 5.40 -10.14 -13.88
C PHE A 71 6.58 -10.94 -13.34
N TRP A 72 6.30 -12.08 -12.71
CA TRP A 72 7.31 -13.05 -12.26
C TRP A 72 8.33 -12.50 -11.26
N LEU A 73 7.91 -11.59 -10.39
CA LEU A 73 8.77 -11.03 -9.35
C LEU A 73 8.69 -11.87 -8.06
N ASP A 74 9.84 -12.07 -7.41
CA ASP A 74 9.91 -12.70 -6.08
C ASP A 74 9.59 -11.69 -4.95
N SER A 75 9.73 -10.39 -5.23
CA SER A 75 9.33 -9.28 -4.36
C SER A 75 8.70 -8.17 -5.20
N VAL A 76 7.66 -7.51 -4.68
CA VAL A 76 6.95 -6.45 -5.40
C VAL A 76 6.59 -5.30 -4.47
N GLN A 77 6.81 -4.07 -4.94
CA GLN A 77 6.33 -2.88 -4.26
C GLN A 77 4.84 -2.67 -4.55
N PHE A 78 4.02 -2.70 -3.50
CA PHE A 78 2.57 -2.50 -3.60
C PHE A 78 2.08 -1.63 -2.44
N LEU A 79 1.40 -0.52 -2.76
CA LEU A 79 0.86 0.45 -1.78
C LEU A 79 1.87 0.97 -0.75
N GLY A 80 3.12 1.17 -1.17
CA GLY A 80 4.20 1.65 -0.30
C GLY A 80 4.75 0.61 0.67
N HIS A 81 4.43 -0.67 0.44
CA HIS A 81 5.02 -1.82 1.10
C HIS A 81 5.81 -2.66 0.11
N ASP A 82 6.84 -3.33 0.60
CA ASP A 82 7.55 -4.35 -0.15
C ASP A 82 6.99 -5.71 0.24
N ILE A 83 6.51 -6.51 -0.71
CA ILE A 83 5.83 -7.77 -0.44
C ILE A 83 6.65 -8.90 -1.05
N ASP A 84 7.01 -9.88 -0.23
CA ASP A 84 7.78 -11.05 -0.65
C ASP A 84 7.16 -12.35 -0.08
N ARG A 85 7.88 -13.46 -0.21
CA ARG A 85 7.46 -14.77 0.35
C ARG A 85 7.37 -14.78 1.88
N SER A 86 8.14 -13.95 2.57
CA SER A 86 8.17 -13.89 4.04
C SER A 86 7.08 -12.98 4.62
N GLY A 87 6.52 -12.08 3.81
CA GLY A 87 5.33 -11.32 4.14
C GLY A 87 5.37 -9.89 3.60
N VAL A 88 4.77 -8.99 4.37
CA VAL A 88 4.72 -7.56 4.05
C VAL A 88 5.80 -6.85 4.85
N HIS A 89 6.63 -6.07 4.17
CA HIS A 89 7.72 -5.30 4.75
C HIS A 89 7.52 -3.81 4.51
N VAL A 90 8.25 -3.01 5.29
CA VAL A 90 8.36 -1.57 5.05
C VAL A 90 9.34 -1.36 3.92
N ASP A 91 8.96 -0.54 2.93
CA ASP A 91 9.85 -0.13 1.85
C ASP A 91 11.18 0.43 2.41
N PRO A 92 12.35 -0.14 2.04
CA PRO A 92 13.65 0.33 2.49
C PRO A 92 13.88 1.83 2.27
N ALA A 93 13.34 2.41 1.19
CA ALA A 93 13.46 3.85 0.93
C ALA A 93 12.75 4.68 2.01
N LYS A 94 11.65 4.17 2.58
CA LYS A 94 10.91 4.80 3.67
C LYS A 94 11.66 4.68 5.00
N ILE A 95 12.34 3.55 5.21
CA ILE A 95 13.24 3.36 6.37
C ILE A 95 14.38 4.38 6.31
N GLU A 96 15.04 4.53 5.17
CA GLU A 96 16.12 5.50 4.99
C GLU A 96 15.64 6.95 5.14
N ALA A 97 14.43 7.26 4.66
CA ALA A 97 13.80 8.57 4.87
C ALA A 97 13.56 8.86 6.37
N ILE A 98 13.20 7.86 7.17
CA ILE A 98 13.05 8.02 8.63
C ILE A 98 14.40 8.21 9.30
N LYS A 99 15.42 7.43 8.92
CA LYS A 99 16.78 7.53 9.48
C LYS A 99 17.43 8.88 9.21
N SER A 100 17.21 9.42 8.01
CA SER A 100 17.73 10.74 7.59
C SER A 100 16.84 11.91 8.03
N TRP A 101 15.73 11.64 8.73
CA TRP A 101 14.79 12.69 9.13
C TRP A 101 15.41 13.59 10.20
N ALA A 102 15.57 14.88 9.87
CA ALA A 102 16.08 15.86 10.83
C ALA A 102 15.18 15.98 12.05
N ALA A 103 15.77 16.03 13.25
CA ALA A 103 15.02 16.12 14.51
C ALA A 103 13.97 17.24 14.41
N PRO A 104 12.66 16.93 14.56
CA PRO A 104 11.64 17.94 14.48
C PRO A 104 11.87 18.96 15.60
N THR A 105 11.70 20.25 15.31
CA THR A 105 11.91 21.34 16.27
C THR A 105 10.63 22.11 16.59
N THR A 106 9.51 21.75 15.95
CA THR A 106 8.22 22.42 16.14
C THR A 106 7.10 21.40 16.28
N PRO A 107 6.01 21.71 17.01
CA PRO A 107 4.87 20.81 17.16
C PRO A 107 4.26 20.35 15.82
N THR A 108 4.29 21.20 14.80
CA THR A 108 3.83 20.85 13.45
C THR A 108 4.72 19.80 12.79
N LYS A 109 6.05 19.94 12.89
CA LYS A 109 7.00 18.94 12.38
C LYS A 109 6.89 17.61 13.13
N VAL A 110 6.65 17.65 14.44
CA VAL A 110 6.39 16.42 15.23
C VAL A 110 5.13 15.73 14.75
N ARG A 111 4.04 16.46 14.50
CA ARG A 111 2.81 15.85 13.97
C ARG A 111 3.02 15.22 12.59
N GLN A 112 3.79 15.86 11.71
CA GLN A 112 4.13 15.30 10.40
C GLN A 112 4.93 14.00 10.55
N TYR A 113 5.95 14.00 11.41
CA TYR A 113 6.74 12.81 11.71
C TYR A 113 5.89 11.68 12.28
N LEU A 114 5.08 11.96 13.30
CA LEU A 114 4.18 10.97 13.92
C LEU A 114 3.16 10.40 12.94
N ARG A 115 2.63 11.21 12.01
CA ARG A 115 1.75 10.71 10.94
C ARG A 115 2.48 9.74 10.02
N PHE A 116 3.71 10.08 9.62
CA PHE A 116 4.51 9.24 8.75
C PHE A 116 4.86 7.91 9.41
N VAL A 117 5.45 7.93 10.60
CA VAL A 117 5.83 6.71 11.33
C VAL A 117 4.59 5.92 11.77
N GLY A 118 3.49 6.60 12.06
CA GLY A 118 2.21 5.98 12.42
C GLY A 118 1.61 5.09 11.33
N TYR A 119 1.90 5.34 10.05
CA TYR A 119 1.50 4.46 8.95
C TYR A 119 2.14 3.06 9.09
N TYR A 120 3.38 3.00 9.58
CA TYR A 120 4.14 1.76 9.79
C TYR A 120 4.06 1.23 11.21
N ARG A 121 3.14 1.72 12.05
CA ARG A 121 3.03 1.32 13.48
C ARG A 121 2.94 -0.18 13.72
N ARG A 122 2.43 -0.96 12.75
CA ARG A 122 2.28 -2.43 12.86
C ARG A 122 3.64 -3.15 12.83
N PHE A 123 4.68 -2.50 12.31
CA PHE A 123 6.04 -3.02 12.21
C PHE A 123 6.94 -2.55 13.37
N ILE A 124 6.43 -1.70 14.26
CA ILE A 124 7.19 -1.13 15.37
C ILE A 124 6.62 -1.68 16.66
N GLU A 125 7.37 -2.59 17.28
CA GLU A 125 7.01 -3.13 18.58
C GLU A 125 6.88 -2.01 19.61
N SER A 126 5.84 -2.06 20.45
CA SER A 126 5.61 -1.07 21.50
C SER A 126 5.56 0.39 21.00
N PHE A 127 5.11 0.62 19.76
CA PHE A 127 5.02 1.96 19.16
C PHE A 127 4.35 3.01 20.06
N TYR A 128 3.32 2.61 20.82
CA TYR A 128 2.66 3.50 21.77
C TYR A 128 3.62 4.07 22.82
N LEU A 129 4.47 3.23 23.41
CA LEU A 129 5.43 3.65 24.44
C LEU A 129 6.48 4.60 23.85
N ILE A 130 6.96 4.28 22.65
CA ILE A 130 7.98 5.07 21.92
C ILE A 130 7.43 6.43 21.48
N SER A 131 6.19 6.46 20.97
CA SER A 131 5.57 7.68 20.43
C SER A 131 4.93 8.57 21.50
N LYS A 132 4.73 8.08 22.73
CA LYS A 132 4.15 8.84 23.86
C LYS A 132 4.87 10.16 24.17
N PRO A 133 6.21 10.22 24.30
CA PRO A 133 6.92 11.49 24.53
C PRO A 133 6.72 12.48 23.37
N LEU A 134 6.82 12.01 22.13
CA LEU A 134 6.59 12.83 20.93
C LEU A 134 5.15 13.34 20.86
N THR A 135 4.18 12.50 21.21
CA THR A 135 2.76 12.89 21.25
C THR A 135 2.52 14.01 22.26
N LYS A 136 3.22 14.00 23.41
CA LYS A 136 3.14 15.09 24.40
C LYS A 136 3.63 16.43 23.82
N LEU A 137 4.65 16.43 22.96
CA LEU A 137 5.17 17.64 22.31
C LEU A 137 4.19 18.25 21.29
N THR A 138 3.09 17.56 20.95
CA THR A 138 2.03 18.11 20.08
C THR A 138 0.93 18.85 20.84
N GLN A 139 0.94 18.80 22.18
CA GLN A 139 -0.05 19.46 23.04
C GLN A 139 0.23 20.97 23.14
N LYS A 140 -0.83 21.76 23.38
CA LYS A 140 -0.67 23.21 23.63
C LYS A 140 0.21 23.43 24.87
N ASP A 141 1.03 24.47 24.80
CA ASP A 141 1.86 25.01 25.90
C ASP A 141 2.98 24.10 26.43
N LYS A 142 3.44 23.11 25.64
CA LYS A 142 4.64 22.33 25.98
C LYS A 142 5.89 22.89 25.31
N LYS A 143 6.93 23.13 26.12
CA LYS A 143 8.26 23.50 25.63
C LYS A 143 8.93 22.29 24.99
N TYR A 144 9.56 22.53 23.86
CA TYR A 144 10.53 21.63 23.26
C TYR A 144 11.81 21.76 24.10
N GLU A 145 12.22 20.69 24.76
CA GLU A 145 13.54 20.59 25.41
C GLU A 145 14.57 20.04 24.42
#